data_AF-C7Q6J8-F1
#
_entry.id   AF-C7Q6J8-F1
#
_cell.length_a   1.000
_cell.length_b   1.000
_cell.length_c   1.000
_cell.angle_alpha   90.00
_cell.angle_beta   90.00
_cell.angle_gamma   90.00
#
_symmetry.space_group_name_H-M   'P 1'
#
loop_
_entity.id
_entity.type
_entity.pdbx_description
1 polymer ?
#
loop_
_entity_poly.entity_id
_entity_poly.type
_entity_poly.pdbx_seq_one_letter_code
_entity_poly.pdbx_strand_id
1 'polypeptide(L)'
;MGIRARIGSKRVLPTVAGVTVGIIVVAGVGLWIGRSLPTDTATPQVLHGTVSIVGGDGSEFGIALDGTRTGKSFGLGSVPWKDSNNSWHNGGPIDCLKPSTSGQRIRFGVIHVTGTENDSDLVAWVDCS
;
A
#
# COMPACT_ATOMS: atom_id res chain seq x y z
N MET A 1 -75.70 23.01 25.79
CA MET A 1 -75.54 22.01 24.70
C MET A 1 -75.17 22.79 23.44
N GLY A 2 -74.00 22.57 22.83
CA GLY A 2 -73.61 23.27 21.59
C GLY A 2 -72.12 23.62 21.40
N ILE A 3 -71.27 22.59 21.41
CA ILE A 3 -70.09 22.37 20.53
C ILE A 3 -69.15 23.57 20.26
N ARG A 4 -67.98 23.56 20.92
CA ARG A 4 -66.81 24.40 20.59
C ARG A 4 -66.10 23.87 19.33
N ALA A 5 -65.78 24.78 18.41
CA ALA A 5 -65.03 24.50 17.19
C ALA A 5 -63.53 24.32 17.43
N ARG A 6 -62.93 23.43 16.62
CA ARG A 6 -61.53 23.00 16.57
C ARG A 6 -60.57 24.16 16.28
N ILE A 7 -59.40 24.18 16.92
CA ILE A 7 -58.14 24.55 16.25
C ILE A 7 -57.03 23.63 16.77
N GLY A 8 -56.65 22.65 15.96
CA GLY A 8 -55.41 21.93 16.13
C GLY A 8 -54.25 22.78 15.61
N SER A 9 -53.15 22.85 16.37
CA SER A 9 -51.88 23.32 15.84
C SER A 9 -50.77 22.46 16.41
N LYS A 10 -50.57 21.28 15.81
CA LYS A 10 -49.30 20.56 15.95
C LYS A 10 -48.29 21.29 15.07
N ARG A 11 -47.49 22.19 15.65
CA ARG A 11 -46.32 22.75 14.98
C ARG A 11 -45.23 21.67 14.97
N VAL A 12 -45.24 20.87 13.91
CA VAL A 12 -44.05 20.18 13.39
C VAL A 12 -43.42 21.21 12.42
N LEU A 13 -42.12 21.52 12.31
CA LEU A 13 -40.85 20.84 12.56
C LEU A 13 -39.76 21.93 12.79
N PRO A 14 -38.82 21.80 13.74
CA PRO A 14 -37.52 22.49 13.68
C PRO A 14 -36.49 21.59 12.98
N THR A 15 -36.79 21.08 11.79
CA THR A 15 -35.94 20.05 11.15
C THR A 15 -35.01 20.65 10.09
N VAL A 16 -35.35 21.80 9.54
CA VAL A 16 -34.55 22.44 8.48
C VAL A 16 -33.24 23.03 9.02
N ALA A 17 -33.23 23.60 10.22
CA ALA A 17 -32.03 24.18 10.82
C ALA A 17 -31.03 23.12 11.34
N GLY A 18 -31.51 21.97 11.82
CA GLY A 18 -30.65 20.88 12.29
C GLY A 18 -29.93 20.15 11.14
N VAL A 19 -30.58 20.04 9.98
CA VAL A 19 -30.03 19.35 8.82
C VAL A 19 -28.85 20.11 8.20
N THR A 20 -28.91 21.44 8.09
CA THR A 20 -27.81 22.25 7.55
C THR A 20 -26.57 22.23 8.44
N VAL A 21 -26.73 22.35 9.76
CA VAL A 21 -25.60 22.25 10.70
C VAL A 21 -25.01 20.84 10.70
N GLY A 22 -25.86 19.81 10.68
CA GLY A 22 -25.41 18.42 10.58
C GLY A 22 -24.58 18.15 9.32
N ILE A 23 -25.00 18.67 8.16
CA ILE A 23 -24.27 18.52 6.89
C ILE A 23 -22.90 19.22 6.95
N ILE A 24 -22.83 20.44 7.50
CA ILE A 24 -21.58 21.19 7.61
C ILE A 24 -20.57 20.47 8.52
N VAL A 25 -21.03 19.92 9.65
CA VAL A 25 -20.16 19.18 10.58
C VAL A 25 -19.66 17.88 9.96
N VAL A 26 -20.55 17.10 9.31
CA VAL A 26 -20.16 15.84 8.65
C VAL A 26 -19.20 16.11 7.48
N ALA A 27 -19.45 17.14 6.67
CA ALA A 27 -18.55 17.53 5.59
C ALA A 27 -17.20 18.04 6.11
N GLY A 28 -17.19 18.86 7.15
CA GLY A 28 -15.96 19.38 7.77
C GLY A 28 -15.09 18.28 8.34
N VAL A 29 -15.68 17.32 9.08
CA VAL A 29 -14.97 16.17 9.64
C VAL A 29 -14.50 15.21 8.54
N GLY A 30 -15.35 14.94 7.54
CA GLY A 30 -15.01 14.06 6.41
C GLY A 30 -13.86 14.60 5.56
N LEU A 31 -13.84 15.91 5.29
CA LEU A 31 -12.74 16.57 4.58
C LEU A 31 -11.45 16.58 5.40
N TRP A 32 -11.53 16.76 6.71
CA TRP A 32 -10.35 16.71 7.59
C TRP A 32 -9.71 15.34 7.64
N ILE A 33 -10.52 14.28 7.77
CA ILE A 33 -10.03 12.89 7.78
C ILE A 33 -9.43 12.54 6.42
N GLY A 34 -10.09 12.93 5.32
CA GLY A 34 -9.56 12.72 3.96
C GLY A 34 -8.25 13.47 3.69
N ARG A 35 -8.09 14.70 4.21
CA ARG A 35 -6.83 15.47 4.13
C ARG A 35 -5.70 14.86 4.96
N SER A 36 -6.04 14.13 6.01
CA SER A 36 -5.07 13.50 6.93
C SER A 36 -4.58 12.13 6.46
N LEU A 37 -5.13 11.62 5.34
CA LEU A 37 -4.59 10.44 4.69
C LEU A 37 -3.25 10.80 4.03
N PRO A 38 -2.16 10.04 4.30
CA PRO A 38 -0.86 10.29 3.68
C PRO A 38 -0.99 10.25 2.15
N THR A 39 -0.75 11.38 1.48
CA THR A 39 -0.82 11.49 0.02
C THR A 39 0.38 10.85 -0.69
N ASP A 40 1.41 10.47 0.05
CA ASP A 40 2.69 10.02 -0.49
C ASP A 40 2.95 8.54 -0.21
N THR A 41 1.94 7.69 -0.40
CA THR A 41 2.10 6.23 -0.29
C THR A 41 2.20 5.61 -1.68
N ALA A 42 3.42 5.26 -2.10
CA ALA A 42 3.62 4.42 -3.28
C ALA A 42 3.21 2.98 -2.94
N THR A 43 2.26 2.41 -3.68
CA THR A 43 1.88 1.00 -3.51
C THR A 43 2.82 0.14 -4.37
N PRO A 44 3.67 -0.72 -3.78
CA PRO A 44 4.57 -1.56 -4.55
C PRO A 44 3.80 -2.55 -5.43
N GLN A 45 4.25 -2.74 -6.66
CA GLN A 45 3.82 -3.86 -7.48
C GLN A 45 4.45 -5.13 -6.93
N VAL A 46 3.65 -6.18 -6.80
CA VAL A 46 4.12 -7.44 -6.21
C VAL A 46 4.48 -8.41 -7.31
N LEU A 47 5.76 -8.79 -7.33
CA LEU A 47 6.32 -9.72 -8.30
C LEU A 47 6.70 -11.04 -7.62
N HIS A 48 6.70 -12.10 -8.42
CA HIS A 48 7.02 -13.46 -8.00
C HIS A 48 7.90 -14.12 -9.06
N GLY A 49 8.82 -14.96 -8.63
CA GLY A 49 9.68 -15.68 -9.56
C GLY A 49 10.75 -16.52 -8.88
N THR A 50 11.60 -17.11 -9.71
CA THR A 50 12.74 -17.93 -9.28
C THR A 50 14.04 -17.20 -9.55
N VAL A 51 14.83 -16.98 -8.51
CA VAL A 51 16.11 -16.27 -8.59
C VAL A 51 17.06 -17.08 -9.45
N SER A 52 17.59 -16.47 -10.50
CA SER A 52 18.55 -17.10 -11.40
C SER A 52 19.98 -16.99 -10.87
N ILE A 53 20.32 -15.87 -10.22
CA ILE A 53 21.61 -15.65 -9.57
C ILE A 53 21.52 -14.45 -8.63
N VAL A 54 22.19 -14.52 -7.48
CA VAL A 54 22.49 -13.36 -6.64
C VAL A 54 23.93 -12.92 -6.91
N GLY A 55 24.14 -11.61 -7.06
CA GLY A 55 25.47 -11.00 -7.25
C GLY A 55 26.48 -11.45 -6.21
N GLY A 56 27.77 -11.38 -6.57
CA GLY A 56 28.86 -11.86 -5.70
C GLY A 56 28.98 -11.10 -4.38
N ASP A 57 28.50 -9.86 -4.34
CA ASP A 57 28.44 -9.00 -3.16
C ASP A 57 27.04 -8.94 -2.50
N GLY A 58 26.03 -9.56 -3.13
CA GLY A 58 24.64 -9.54 -2.68
C GLY A 58 23.90 -8.22 -2.95
N SER A 59 24.45 -7.31 -3.74
CA SER A 59 23.86 -6.00 -4.02
C SER A 59 22.85 -6.02 -5.18
N GLU A 60 22.70 -7.15 -5.85
CA GLU A 60 21.79 -7.36 -6.95
C GLU A 60 21.37 -8.83 -7.08
N PHE A 61 20.27 -9.07 -7.78
CA PHE A 61 19.87 -10.42 -8.16
C PHE A 61 19.17 -10.43 -9.53
N GLY A 62 19.41 -11.50 -10.29
CA GLY A 62 18.65 -11.86 -11.47
C GLY A 62 17.50 -12.81 -11.10
N ILE A 63 16.36 -12.67 -11.76
CA ILE A 63 15.16 -13.47 -11.51
C ILE A 63 14.42 -13.78 -12.81
N ALA A 64 13.94 -15.01 -12.93
CA ALA A 64 12.93 -15.39 -13.92
C ALA A 64 11.54 -15.15 -13.30
N LEU A 65 10.85 -14.10 -13.77
CA LEU A 65 9.52 -13.76 -13.27
C LEU A 65 8.48 -14.76 -13.78
N ASP A 66 7.49 -15.07 -12.94
CA ASP A 66 6.40 -15.96 -13.33
C ASP A 66 5.61 -15.37 -14.51
N GLY A 67 5.28 -16.23 -15.48
CA GLY A 67 4.50 -15.83 -16.65
C GLY A 67 5.29 -15.02 -17.69
N THR A 68 6.57 -14.73 -17.47
CA THR A 68 7.46 -14.11 -18.46
C THR A 68 8.54 -15.08 -18.93
N ARG A 69 9.02 -14.90 -20.17
CA ARG A 69 10.13 -15.71 -20.72
C ARG A 69 11.49 -15.04 -20.56
N THR A 70 11.51 -13.78 -20.10
CA THR A 70 12.71 -12.96 -20.02
C THR A 70 13.10 -12.79 -18.56
N GLY A 71 14.35 -13.11 -18.23
CA GLY A 71 14.91 -12.80 -16.93
C GLY A 71 15.07 -11.29 -16.75
N LYS A 72 14.89 -10.80 -15.53
CA LYS A 72 15.10 -9.41 -15.15
C LYS A 72 16.10 -9.36 -13.98
N SER A 73 16.81 -8.25 -13.84
CA SER A 73 17.71 -8.04 -12.70
C SER A 73 17.29 -6.81 -11.93
N PHE A 74 17.50 -6.84 -10.62
CA PHE A 74 17.17 -5.75 -9.71
C PHE A 74 18.36 -5.49 -8.79
N GLY A 75 18.62 -4.21 -8.52
CA GLY A 75 19.47 -3.80 -7.41
C GLY A 75 18.77 -4.08 -6.08
N LEU A 76 19.55 -4.46 -5.07
CA LEU A 76 19.11 -4.84 -3.75
C LEU A 76 19.84 -3.98 -2.71
N GLY A 77 19.11 -3.05 -2.11
CA GLY A 77 19.57 -2.30 -0.94
C GLY A 77 19.21 -2.99 0.38
N SER A 78 19.43 -2.29 1.49
CA SER A 78 18.88 -2.71 2.79
C SER A 78 17.38 -2.46 2.82
N VAL A 79 16.61 -3.48 2.48
CA VAL A 79 15.13 -3.44 2.44
C VAL A 79 14.54 -4.30 3.55
N PRO A 80 13.32 -3.98 4.04
CA PRO A 80 12.58 -4.88 4.90
C PRO A 80 12.36 -6.23 4.23
N TRP A 81 12.47 -7.31 4.98
CA TRP A 81 12.25 -8.65 4.45
C TRP A 81 11.58 -9.59 5.44
N LYS A 82 10.83 -10.54 4.91
CA LYS A 82 10.13 -11.57 5.68
C LYS A 82 10.83 -12.90 5.52
N ASP A 83 11.20 -13.53 6.63
CA ASP A 83 11.85 -14.84 6.62
C ASP A 83 10.87 -15.99 6.42
N SER A 84 11.39 -17.21 6.31
CA SER A 84 10.59 -18.43 6.15
C SER A 84 9.74 -18.78 7.38
N ASN A 85 10.00 -18.14 8.53
CA ASN A 85 9.20 -18.26 9.75
C ASN A 85 8.15 -17.15 9.87
N ASN A 86 7.90 -16.40 8.79
CA ASN A 86 7.00 -15.25 8.73
C ASN A 86 7.37 -14.06 9.64
N SER A 87 8.63 -13.96 10.08
CA SER A 87 9.10 -12.81 10.85
C SER A 87 9.66 -11.72 9.95
N TRP A 88 9.31 -10.48 10.23
CA TRP A 88 9.79 -9.30 9.51
C TRP A 88 11.08 -8.76 10.12
N HIS A 89 12.02 -8.44 9.23
CA HIS A 89 13.31 -7.82 9.53
C HIS A 89 13.37 -6.47 8.81
N ASN A 90 13.95 -5.45 9.44
CA ASN A 90 13.99 -4.08 8.89
C ASN A 90 15.24 -3.78 8.02
N GLY A 91 15.97 -4.83 7.61
CA GLY A 91 17.20 -4.72 6.84
C GLY A 91 18.17 -5.85 7.12
N GLY A 92 19.45 -5.65 6.78
CA GLY A 92 20.50 -6.65 6.94
C GLY A 92 20.49 -7.74 5.85
N PRO A 93 21.30 -8.80 6.02
CA PRO A 93 21.38 -9.89 5.05
C PRO A 93 20.04 -10.62 4.91
N ILE A 94 19.55 -10.73 3.68
CA ILE A 94 18.29 -11.41 3.36
C ILE A 94 18.56 -12.91 3.18
N ASP A 95 17.94 -13.75 4.00
CA ASP A 95 18.30 -15.17 4.07
C ASP A 95 18.18 -15.94 2.76
N CYS A 96 17.14 -15.65 1.98
CA CYS A 96 16.93 -16.28 0.67
C CYS A 96 17.73 -15.62 -0.46
N LEU A 97 18.41 -14.50 -0.22
CA LEU A 97 19.22 -13.79 -1.23
C LEU A 97 20.68 -13.69 -0.79
N LYS A 98 21.26 -14.82 -0.38
CA LYS A 98 22.68 -14.88 -0.02
C LYS A 98 23.55 -14.72 -1.28
N PRO A 99 24.73 -14.09 -1.19
CA PRO A 99 25.61 -13.93 -2.33
C PRO A 99 25.92 -15.25 -3.04
N SER A 100 26.01 -15.21 -4.37
CA SER A 100 26.31 -16.40 -5.21
C SER A 100 25.33 -17.58 -5.06
N THR A 101 24.08 -17.33 -4.64
CA THR A 101 23.02 -18.34 -4.60
C THR A 101 22.06 -18.23 -5.79
N SER A 102 21.29 -19.29 -6.04
CA SER A 102 20.28 -19.36 -7.11
C SER A 102 19.25 -20.46 -6.84
N GLY A 103 18.13 -20.41 -7.55
CA GLY A 103 17.08 -21.44 -7.54
C GLY A 103 15.97 -21.24 -6.52
N GLN A 104 16.15 -20.35 -5.54
CA GLN A 104 15.11 -20.00 -4.59
C GLN A 104 13.94 -19.27 -5.28
N ARG A 105 12.74 -19.50 -4.76
CA ARG A 105 11.53 -18.79 -5.17
C ARG A 105 11.26 -17.69 -4.17
N ILE A 106 10.96 -16.49 -4.67
CA ILE A 106 10.71 -15.33 -3.81
C ILE A 106 9.48 -14.56 -4.29
N ARG A 107 8.93 -13.77 -3.36
CA ARG A 107 7.97 -12.71 -3.65
C ARG A 107 8.57 -11.40 -3.20
N PHE A 108 8.37 -10.32 -3.95
CA PHE A 108 8.96 -9.03 -3.58
C PHE A 108 8.13 -7.87 -4.12
N GLY A 109 8.20 -6.74 -3.43
CA GLY A 109 7.57 -5.50 -3.84
C GLY A 109 8.54 -4.64 -4.64
N VAL A 110 8.07 -4.09 -5.76
CA VAL A 110 8.84 -3.15 -6.59
C VAL A 110 8.07 -1.86 -6.74
N ILE A 111 8.76 -0.73 -6.57
CA ILE A 111 8.24 0.59 -6.87
C ILE A 111 8.96 1.10 -8.10
N HIS A 112 8.17 1.50 -9.10
CA HIS A 112 8.70 2.22 -10.25
C HIS A 112 8.92 3.68 -9.87
N VAL A 113 10.14 4.16 -10.04
CA VAL A 113 10.54 5.54 -9.75
C VAL A 113 10.88 6.21 -11.07
N THR A 114 10.12 7.25 -11.39
CA THR A 114 10.38 8.10 -12.56
C THR A 114 11.36 9.20 -12.17
N GLY A 115 12.49 9.28 -12.86
CA GLY A 115 13.52 10.30 -12.65
C GLY A 115 13.49 11.36 -13.74
N THR A 116 14.22 12.46 -13.54
CA THR A 116 14.37 13.50 -14.57
C THR A 116 15.26 13.06 -15.73
N GLU A 117 16.14 12.09 -15.49
CA GLU A 117 17.10 11.57 -16.48
C GLU A 117 16.84 10.11 -16.85
N ASN A 118 16.48 9.26 -15.88
CA ASN A 118 16.20 7.85 -16.08
C ASN A 118 15.13 7.36 -15.11
N ASP A 119 14.34 6.40 -15.57
CA ASP A 119 13.39 5.65 -14.74
C ASP A 119 14.07 4.38 -14.20
N SER A 120 13.67 3.96 -13.00
CA SER A 120 14.23 2.76 -12.37
C SER A 120 13.21 2.04 -11.50
N ASP A 121 13.41 0.74 -11.34
CA ASP A 121 12.62 -0.10 -10.46
C ASP A 121 13.40 -0.36 -9.16
N LEU A 122 12.83 0.04 -8.03
CA LEU A 122 13.42 -0.16 -6.71
C LEU A 122 12.69 -1.27 -5.95
N VAL A 123 13.46 -2.18 -5.38
CA VAL A 123 12.91 -3.19 -4.46
C VAL A 123 12.52 -2.50 -3.16
N ALA A 124 11.26 -2.66 -2.75
CA ALA A 124 10.72 -2.07 -1.53
C ALA A 124 10.75 -3.05 -0.35
N TRP A 125 10.60 -4.35 -0.62
CA TRP A 125 10.66 -5.42 0.38
C TRP A 125 10.82 -6.79 -0.30
N VAL A 126 11.26 -7.80 0.45
CA VAL A 126 11.39 -9.19 0.00
C VAL A 126 10.66 -10.15 0.94
N ASP A 127 10.04 -11.21 0.42
CA ASP A 127 9.42 -12.29 1.18
C ASP A 127 10.02 -13.63 0.74
N CYS A 128 10.66 -14.29 1.69
CA CYS A 128 11.37 -15.55 1.54
C CYS A 128 10.52 -16.79 1.90
N SER A 129 9.25 -16.62 2.26
CA SER A 129 8.37 -17.74 2.64
C SER A 129 7.93 -18.61 1.47
#